data_AF-A0A645JYQ1-F1
#
_entry.id   AF-A0A645JYQ1-F1
#
_cell.length_a   1.000
_cell.length_b   1.000
_cell.length_c   1.000
_cell.angle_alpha   90.00
_cell.angle_beta   90.00
_cell.angle_gamma   90.00
#
_symmetry.space_group_name_H-M   'P 1'
#
loop_
_entity.id
_entity.type
_entity.pdbx_description
1 polymer ?
#
loop_
_entity_poly.entity_id
_entity_poly.type
_entity_poly.pdbx_seq_one_letter_code
_entity_poly.pdbx_strand_id
1 'polypeptide(L)'
;MIGETAAFLKFTKPDVGDFLLLATEGTYISGIYKKIFKEYGLNIIEPDDADKKVVMSWIYKVKSGKFDVSPAEFECLVKKYIDDKYIPIILGCTELPLLAEQIGVPEEYIDPVLILARRCVELAEKDKEKF
;
A
#
# COMPACT_ATOMS: atom_id res chain seq x y z
N MET A 1 -5.21 -1.20 -11.08
CA MET A 1 -4.83 -0.92 -9.68
C MET A 1 -3.35 -0.56 -9.59
N ILE A 2 -2.42 -1.52 -9.59
CA ILE A 2 -0.98 -1.28 -9.31
C ILE A 2 -0.35 -0.25 -10.27
N GLY A 3 -0.62 -0.35 -11.58
CA GLY A 3 -0.13 0.62 -12.56
C GLY A 3 -0.64 2.05 -12.32
N GLU A 4 -1.93 2.20 -11.99
CA GLU A 4 -2.51 3.50 -11.64
C GLU A 4 -1.88 4.06 -10.36
N THR A 5 -1.60 3.21 -9.37
CA THR A 5 -0.87 3.59 -8.16
C THR A 5 0.54 4.07 -8.48
N ALA A 6 1.31 3.33 -9.28
CA ALA A 6 2.66 3.73 -9.68
C ALA A 6 2.67 5.05 -10.47
N ALA A 7 1.75 5.20 -11.44
CA ALA A 7 1.60 6.43 -12.21
C ALA A 7 1.24 7.63 -11.33
N PHE A 8 0.27 7.46 -10.42
CA PHE A 8 -0.14 8.49 -9.48
C PHE A 8 1.01 8.92 -8.55
N LEU A 9 1.77 7.96 -8.01
CA LEU A 9 2.89 8.26 -7.12
C LEU A 9 4.04 8.93 -7.87
N LYS A 10 4.35 8.50 -9.09
CA LYS A 10 5.37 9.14 -9.92
C LYS A 10 5.05 10.61 -10.21
N PHE A 11 3.76 10.91 -10.41
CA PHE A 11 3.29 12.26 -10.67
C PHE A 11 3.21 13.14 -9.41
N THR A 12 2.69 12.60 -8.30
CA THR A 12 2.41 13.38 -7.08
C THR A 12 3.57 13.44 -6.09
N LYS A 13 4.51 12.49 -6.16
CA LYS A 13 5.69 12.39 -5.29
C LYS A 13 6.96 12.15 -6.12
N PRO A 14 7.36 13.09 -7.00
CA PRO A 14 8.47 12.89 -7.93
C PRO A 14 9.82 12.66 -7.24
N ASP A 15 9.99 13.18 -6.02
CA ASP A 15 11.22 13.08 -5.22
C ASP A 15 11.30 11.81 -4.36
N VAL A 16 10.23 11.01 -4.32
CA VAL A 16 10.19 9.74 -3.58
C VAL A 16 10.45 8.58 -4.54
N GLY A 17 11.59 7.91 -4.37
CA GLY A 17 11.96 6.73 -5.15
C GLY A 17 11.51 5.40 -4.54
N ASP A 18 11.42 5.31 -3.22
CA ASP A 18 11.25 4.05 -2.50
C ASP A 18 9.93 4.03 -1.72
N PHE A 19 9.24 2.88 -1.75
CA PHE A 19 7.96 2.66 -1.07
C PHE A 19 7.97 1.33 -0.32
N LEU A 20 7.56 1.33 0.94
CA LEU A 20 7.37 0.10 1.72
C LEU A 20 6.04 -0.55 1.34
N LEU A 21 6.04 -1.82 0.94
CA LEU A 21 4.83 -2.56 0.60
C LEU A 21 4.41 -3.52 1.71
N LEU A 22 3.25 -3.28 2.31
CA LEU A 22 2.55 -4.24 3.16
C LEU A 22 1.49 -4.95 2.32
N ALA A 23 1.62 -6.25 2.08
CA ALA A 23 0.75 -7.01 1.20
C ALA A 23 0.70 -8.50 1.57
N THR A 24 -0.07 -9.28 0.81
CA THR A 24 -0.15 -10.74 1.00
C THR A 24 1.14 -11.44 0.55
N GLU A 25 1.41 -12.63 1.09
CA GLU A 25 2.52 -13.48 0.64
C GLU A 25 2.47 -13.79 -0.87
N GLY A 26 1.26 -14.03 -1.40
CA GLY A 26 1.09 -14.23 -2.85
C GLY A 26 1.51 -13.01 -3.69
N THR A 27 1.32 -11.80 -3.17
CA THR A 27 1.79 -10.57 -3.82
C THR A 27 3.31 -10.52 -3.86
N TYR A 28 3.98 -10.82 -2.75
CA TYR A 28 5.45 -10.86 -2.69
C TYR A 28 6.03 -11.95 -3.61
N ILE A 29 5.47 -13.17 -3.57
CA ILE A 29 5.92 -14.29 -4.41
C ILE A 29 5.81 -13.95 -5.90
N SER A 30 4.71 -13.31 -6.32
CA SER A 30 4.52 -12.91 -7.72
C SER A 30 5.48 -11.81 -8.19
N GLY A 31 6.02 -11.01 -7.26
CA GLY A 31 6.83 -9.82 -7.56
C GLY A 31 6.11 -8.74 -8.38
N ILE A 32 4.77 -8.77 -8.44
CA ILE A 32 3.99 -7.94 -9.36
C ILE A 32 4.18 -6.42 -9.11
N TYR A 33 4.24 -6.01 -7.85
CA TYR A 33 4.51 -4.61 -7.48
C TYR A 33 5.91 -4.17 -7.90
N LYS A 34 6.95 -4.96 -7.56
CA LYS A 34 8.34 -4.68 -7.97
C LYS A 34 8.46 -4.54 -9.49
N LYS A 35 7.85 -5.43 -10.25
CA LYS A 35 7.87 -5.40 -11.72
C LYS A 35 7.26 -4.10 -12.24
N ILE A 36 6.03 -3.78 -11.83
CA ILE A 36 5.30 -2.63 -12.35
C ILE A 36 5.93 -1.32 -11.88
N PHE A 37 6.28 -1.17 -10.61
CA PHE A 37 6.87 0.07 -10.08
C PHE A 37 8.20 0.41 -10.77
N LYS A 38 9.01 -0.60 -11.11
CA LYS A 38 10.25 -0.42 -11.85
C LYS A 38 10.04 0.21 -13.23
N GLU A 39 8.93 -0.08 -13.91
CA GLU A 39 8.57 0.55 -15.20
C GLU A 39 8.35 2.07 -15.07
N TYR A 40 8.02 2.56 -13.87
CA TYR A 40 7.86 3.98 -13.55
C TYR A 40 9.10 4.61 -12.90
N GLY A 41 10.19 3.86 -12.78
CA GLY A 41 11.40 4.29 -12.07
C GLY A 41 11.21 4.45 -10.56
N LEU A 42 10.31 3.65 -9.98
CA LEU A 42 10.05 3.57 -8.54
C LEU A 42 10.50 2.20 -8.01
N ASN A 43 10.82 2.13 -6.71
CA ASN A 43 11.26 0.91 -6.05
C ASN A 43 10.29 0.49 -4.95
N ILE A 44 10.20 -0.82 -4.75
CA ILE A 44 9.41 -1.43 -3.68
C ILE A 44 10.37 -2.08 -2.67
N ILE A 45 10.26 -1.64 -1.43
CA ILE A 45 10.84 -2.27 -0.24
C ILE A 45 9.81 -3.28 0.27
N GLU A 46 10.25 -4.52 0.47
CA GLU A 46 9.42 -5.57 1.06
C GLU A 46 9.93 -5.89 2.47
N PRO A 47 9.04 -6.25 3.40
CA PRO A 47 9.45 -6.78 4.69
C PRO A 47 10.27 -8.07 4.55
N ASP A 48 11.02 -8.41 5.59
CA ASP A 48 11.64 -9.74 5.68
C ASP A 48 10.59 -10.86 5.83
N ASP A 49 11.01 -12.11 5.69
CA ASP A 49 10.06 -13.24 5.68
C ASP A 49 9.34 -13.47 7.02
N ALA A 50 9.89 -12.99 8.13
CA ALA A 50 9.22 -13.05 9.43
C ALA A 50 8.10 -11.99 9.49
N ASP A 51 8.40 -10.77 9.08
CA ASP A 51 7.45 -9.66 9.08
C ASP A 51 6.37 -9.82 8.00
N LYS A 52 6.68 -10.43 6.85
CA LYS A 52 5.66 -10.80 5.85
C LYS A 52 4.57 -11.70 6.45
N LYS A 53 4.94 -12.64 7.33
CA LYS A 53 3.98 -13.52 8.03
C LYS A 53 3.16 -12.75 9.06
N VAL A 54 3.75 -11.77 9.73
CA VAL A 54 3.03 -10.87 10.65
C VAL A 54 1.98 -10.07 9.88
N VAL A 55 2.37 -9.43 8.77
CA VAL A 55 1.45 -8.70 7.88
C VAL A 55 0.34 -9.62 7.35
N MET A 56 0.67 -10.85 6.95
CA MET A 56 -0.33 -11.84 6.51
C MET A 56 -1.30 -12.21 7.64
N SER A 57 -0.81 -12.34 8.87
CA SER A 57 -1.66 -12.58 10.05
C SER A 57 -2.65 -11.44 10.27
N TRP A 58 -2.20 -10.19 10.19
CA TRP A 58 -3.08 -9.02 10.28
C TRP A 58 -4.18 -9.05 9.23
N ILE A 59 -3.82 -9.30 7.96
CA ILE A 59 -4.78 -9.38 6.85
C ILE A 59 -5.85 -10.45 7.15
N TYR A 60 -5.45 -11.65 7.58
CA TYR A 60 -6.41 -12.72 7.87
C TYR A 60 -7.28 -12.45 9.11
N LYS A 61 -6.72 -11.82 10.15
CA LYS A 61 -7.49 -11.40 11.33
C LYS A 61 -8.59 -10.43 10.93
N VAL A 62 -8.25 -9.38 10.19
CA VAL A 62 -9.21 -8.37 9.70
C VAL A 62 -10.24 -9.01 8.78
N LYS A 63 -9.81 -9.90 7.87
CA LYS A 63 -10.71 -10.67 7.00
C LYS A 63 -11.74 -11.51 7.80
N SER A 64 -11.37 -11.95 9.00
CA SER A 64 -12.26 -12.66 9.94
C SER A 64 -13.08 -11.75 10.87
N GLY A 65 -13.00 -10.43 10.69
CA GLY A 65 -13.68 -9.43 11.53
C GLY A 65 -12.98 -9.13 12.86
N LYS A 66 -11.71 -9.51 13.01
CA LYS A 66 -10.91 -9.27 14.22
C LYS A 66 -9.88 -8.17 13.97
N PHE A 67 -9.88 -7.17 14.84
CA PHE A 67 -8.97 -6.01 14.80
C PHE A 67 -8.08 -6.01 16.05
N ASP A 68 -7.47 -7.15 16.34
CA ASP A 68 -6.60 -7.38 17.50
C ASP A 68 -5.12 -7.13 17.16
N VAL A 69 -4.86 -5.99 16.51
CA VAL A 69 -3.51 -5.47 16.26
C VAL A 69 -3.45 -4.13 16.97
N SER A 70 -2.41 -3.91 17.77
CA SER A 70 -2.25 -2.61 18.44
C SER A 70 -1.59 -1.58 17.50
N PRO A 71 -1.82 -0.27 17.71
CA PRO A 71 -1.11 0.77 16.97
C PRO A 71 0.41 0.64 17.13
N ALA A 72 0.86 0.30 18.35
CA ALA A 72 2.27 0.08 18.66
C ALA A 72 2.88 -1.11 17.90
N GLU A 73 2.12 -2.19 17.71
CA GLU A 73 2.55 -3.35 16.92
C GLU A 73 2.74 -2.98 15.44
N PHE A 74 1.77 -2.25 14.88
CA PHE A 74 1.86 -1.75 13.50
C PHE A 74 3.06 -0.82 13.32
N GLU A 75 3.20 0.19 14.19
CA GLU A 75 4.30 1.14 14.16
C GLU A 75 5.66 0.46 14.34
N CYS A 76 5.77 -0.51 15.24
CA CYS A 76 7.02 -1.23 15.49
C CYS A 76 7.48 -1.99 14.25
N LEU A 77 6.57 -2.67 13.53
CA LEU A 77 6.90 -3.34 12.29
C LEU A 77 7.36 -2.34 11.23
N VAL A 78 6.61 -1.26 11.03
CA VAL A 78 6.91 -0.26 10.01
C VAL A 78 8.25 0.43 10.29
N LYS A 79 8.54 0.81 11.54
CA LYS A 79 9.78 1.48 11.98
C LYS A 79 11.06 0.68 11.68
N LYS A 80 10.97 -0.63 11.42
CA LYS A 80 12.12 -1.43 10.95
C LYS A 80 12.58 -1.07 9.53
N TYR A 81 11.70 -0.47 8.74
CA TYR A 81 11.91 -0.20 7.31
C TYR A 81 11.91 1.29 6.97
N ILE A 82 11.35 2.12 7.86
CA ILE A 82 11.40 3.58 7.77
C ILE A 82 12.55 4.07 8.67
N ASP A 83 13.74 4.25 8.10
CA ASP A 83 14.89 4.85 8.78
C ASP A 83 14.63 6.37 9.03
N ASP A 84 15.66 7.19 9.27
CA ASP A 84 15.57 8.67 9.29
C ASP A 84 15.08 9.30 7.94
N LYS A 85 14.65 8.48 6.97
CA LYS A 85 14.10 8.89 5.68
C LYS A 85 12.58 8.69 5.64
N TYR A 86 11.89 9.65 5.06
CA TYR A 86 10.48 9.53 4.72
C TYR A 86 10.28 8.46 3.62
N ILE A 87 9.79 7.29 4.00
CA ILE A 87 9.44 6.18 3.08
C ILE A 87 7.93 5.93 3.20
N PRO A 88 7.12 6.29 2.18
CA PRO A 88 5.68 6.07 2.22
C PRO A 88 5.34 4.58 2.20
N ILE A 89 4.25 4.24 2.89
CA ILE A 89 3.78 2.86 3.05
C ILE A 89 2.62 2.63 2.10
N ILE A 90 2.70 1.58 1.28
CA ILE A 90 1.62 1.10 0.44
C ILE A 90 0.89 -0.03 1.16
N LEU A 91 -0.41 0.14 1.39
CA LEU A 91 -1.29 -0.88 1.91
C LEU A 91 -1.85 -1.70 0.75
N GLY A 92 -1.07 -2.68 0.29
CA GLY A 92 -1.32 -3.47 -0.92
C GLY A 92 -2.45 -4.49 -0.82
N CYS A 93 -3.23 -4.49 0.26
CA CYS A 93 -4.35 -5.38 0.48
C CYS A 93 -5.53 -4.59 1.07
N THR A 94 -6.75 -4.90 0.65
CA THR A 94 -8.00 -4.20 1.01
C THR A 94 -8.28 -4.15 2.52
N GLU A 95 -7.79 -5.12 3.27
CA GLU A 95 -7.96 -5.22 4.71
C GLU A 95 -7.05 -4.27 5.50
N LEU A 96 -5.90 -3.88 4.93
CA LEU A 96 -4.91 -3.08 5.64
C LEU A 96 -5.36 -1.63 5.86
N PRO A 97 -6.01 -0.93 4.91
CA PRO A 97 -6.59 0.38 5.18
C PRO A 97 -7.64 0.35 6.30
N LEU A 98 -8.50 -0.68 6.33
CA LEU A 98 -9.50 -0.85 7.39
C LEU A 98 -8.84 -1.05 8.76
N LEU A 99 -7.73 -1.80 8.80
CA LEU A 99 -6.95 -1.97 10.01
C LEU A 99 -6.36 -0.65 10.49
N ALA A 100 -5.72 0.09 9.59
CA ALA A 100 -5.05 1.35 9.91
C ALA A 100 -6.04 2.39 10.48
N GLU A 101 -7.23 2.49 9.89
CA GLU A 101 -8.33 3.32 10.39
C GLU A 101 -8.77 2.88 11.79
N GLN A 102 -9.03 1.59 11.99
CA GLN A 102 -9.51 1.06 13.27
C GLN A 102 -8.53 1.31 14.43
N ILE A 103 -7.23 1.20 14.16
CA ILE A 103 -6.20 1.38 15.20
C ILE A 103 -5.70 2.84 15.26
N GLY A 104 -6.25 3.74 14.45
CA GLY A 104 -5.91 5.17 14.50
C GLY A 104 -4.49 5.50 14.08
N VAL A 105 -3.92 4.75 13.12
CA VAL A 105 -2.63 5.13 12.50
C VAL A 105 -2.86 6.39 11.65
N PRO A 106 -1.95 7.38 11.63
CA PRO A 106 -2.06 8.54 10.76
C PRO A 106 -2.28 8.16 9.28
N GLU A 107 -3.09 8.94 8.56
CA GLU A 107 -3.45 8.73 7.13
C GLU A 107 -2.29 8.89 6.13
N GLU A 108 -1.04 8.79 6.55
CA GLU A 108 0.14 8.97 5.69
C GLU A 108 0.44 7.77 4.78
N TYR A 109 -0.42 6.75 4.81
CA TYR A 109 -0.32 5.57 3.97
C TYR A 109 -0.99 5.76 2.60
N ILE A 110 -0.53 4.98 1.64
CA ILE A 110 -1.03 4.92 0.28
C ILE A 110 -2.00 3.75 0.18
N ASP A 111 -3.26 4.04 -0.13
CA ASP A 111 -4.28 3.04 -0.45
C ASP A 111 -4.45 2.90 -1.98
N PRO A 112 -3.99 1.79 -2.59
CA PRO A 112 -4.18 1.51 -4.00
C PRO A 112 -5.65 1.43 -4.43
N VAL A 113 -6.56 1.06 -3.52
CA VAL A 113 -8.00 0.95 -3.80
C VAL A 113 -8.60 2.33 -3.96
N LEU A 114 -8.31 3.26 -3.04
CA LEU A 114 -8.76 4.64 -3.15
C LEU A 114 -8.23 5.33 -4.42
N ILE A 115 -6.96 5.10 -4.76
CA ILE A 115 -6.38 5.64 -6.00
C ILE A 115 -7.11 5.08 -7.23
N LEU A 116 -7.35 3.77 -7.25
CA LEU A 116 -8.10 3.15 -8.35
C LEU A 116 -9.53 3.69 -8.44
N ALA A 117 -10.22 3.84 -7.31
CA ALA A 117 -11.59 4.35 -7.28
C ALA A 117 -11.67 5.77 -7.84
N ARG A 118 -10.76 6.67 -7.43
CA ARG A 118 -10.65 8.03 -7.98
C ARG A 118 -10.41 7.99 -9.49
N ARG A 119 -9.50 7.14 -9.94
CA ARG A 119 -9.20 6.99 -11.37
C ARG A 119 -10.41 6.54 -12.18
N CYS A 120 -11.19 5.59 -11.67
CA CYS A 120 -12.42 5.14 -12.32
C CYS A 120 -13.44 6.29 -12.47
N VAL A 121 -13.60 7.14 -11.45
CA VAL A 121 -14.49 8.31 -11.52
C VAL A 121 -14.00 9.31 -12.56
N GLU A 122 -12.72 9.65 -12.57
CA GLU A 122 -12.14 10.58 -13.56
C GLU A 122 -12.34 10.11 -15.01
N LEU A 123 -12.16 8.81 -15.25
CA LEU A 123 -12.37 8.22 -16.58
C LEU A 123 -13.84 8.30 -17.00
N ALA A 124 -14.76 8.01 -16.07
CA ALA A 124 -16.19 8.11 -16.32
C ALA A 124 -16.64 9.55 -16.60
N GLU A 125 -16.06 10.54 -15.93
CA GLU A 125 -16.34 11.96 -16.20
C GLU A 125 -15.84 12.39 -17.58
N LYS A 126 -14.61 12.02 -17.96
CA LYS A 126 -14.06 12.32 -19.29
C LYS A 126 -14.81 11.66 -20.44
N ASP A 127 -15.40 10.49 -20.20
CA ASP A 127 -16.23 9.82 -21.21
C ASP A 127 -17.59 10.49 -21.38
N LYS A 128 -18.13 11.16 -20.36
CA LYS A 128 -19.38 11.96 -20.49
C LYS A 128 -19.17 13.19 -21.37
N GLU A 129 -17.99 13.79 -21.39
CA GLU A 129 -17.66 14.96 -22.22
C GLU A 129 -17.53 14.62 -23.72
N LYS A 130 -17.56 13.33 -24.09
CA LYS A 130 -17.51 12.87 -25.49
C LYS A 130 -18.88 12.73 -26.14
N PHE A 131 -19.96 12.98 -25.40
CA PHE A 131 -21.35 12.97 -25.87
C PHE A 131 -22.01 14.34 -25.63
#